data_AF-A0A0D7NCC7-F1
#
_entry.id   AF-A0A0D7NCC7-F1
#
_cell.length_a   1.000
_cell.length_b   1.000
_cell.length_c   1.000
_cell.angle_alpha   90.00
_cell.angle_beta   90.00
_cell.angle_gamma   90.00
#
_symmetry.space_group_name_H-M   'P 1'
#
loop_
_entity.id
_entity.type
_entity.pdbx_description
1 polymer ?
#
loop_
_entity_poly.entity_id
_entity_poly.type
_entity_poly.pdbx_seq_one_letter_code
_entity_poly.pdbx_strand_id
1 'polypeptide(L)'
;MTASDAGKVDVQHLCKLAGVSRASYYRRFEARVPREADVELTSHIQLLSLRHACASLRIESGYNPKQIQRLMGHSSIKVTFDIYGHLFADAEGDQRAAESVQARLLG
;
A
#
# COMPACT_ATOMS: atom_id res chain seq x y z
N MET A 1 7.93 -11.03 32.18
CA MET A 1 6.96 -10.13 31.53
C MET A 1 7.35 -10.04 30.06
N THR A 2 6.87 -10.96 29.24
CA THR A 2 7.24 -11.08 27.81
C THR A 2 6.15 -10.46 26.94
N ALA A 3 6.58 -9.81 25.86
CA ALA A 3 5.80 -8.99 24.95
C ALA A 3 4.80 -9.80 24.08
N SER A 4 3.77 -10.39 24.68
CA SER A 4 2.76 -11.19 23.96
C SER A 4 1.31 -10.72 24.12
N ASP A 5 1.09 -9.55 24.74
CA ASP A 5 -0.27 -9.07 25.10
C ASP A 5 -0.79 -7.89 24.25
N ALA A 6 -0.02 -7.46 23.25
CA ALA A 6 -0.49 -6.45 22.31
C ALA A 6 -1.31 -7.13 21.18
N GLY A 7 -2.64 -7.15 21.34
CA GLY A 7 -3.55 -7.27 20.18
C GLY A 7 -4.33 -8.59 20.02
N LYS A 8 -4.57 -9.36 21.08
CA LYS A 8 -5.59 -10.42 21.00
C LYS A 8 -6.98 -9.79 21.08
N VAL A 9 -7.56 -9.52 19.92
CA VAL A 9 -8.96 -9.12 19.83
C VAL A 9 -9.82 -10.28 20.33
N ASP A 10 -10.47 -10.08 21.48
CA ASP A 10 -11.32 -11.07 22.11
C ASP A 10 -12.68 -11.19 21.38
N VAL A 11 -13.17 -12.42 21.21
CA VAL A 11 -14.46 -12.71 20.56
C VAL A 11 -15.61 -12.02 21.29
N GLN A 12 -15.55 -11.91 22.62
CA GLN A 12 -16.55 -11.20 23.41
C GLN A 12 -16.57 -9.69 23.07
N HIS A 13 -15.40 -9.08 22.88
CA HIS A 13 -15.27 -7.68 22.45
C HIS A 13 -15.87 -7.46 21.06
N LEU A 14 -15.59 -8.37 20.10
CA LEU A 14 -16.13 -8.30 18.75
C LEU A 14 -17.65 -8.46 18.72
N CYS A 15 -18.20 -9.38 19.51
CA CYS A 15 -19.65 -9.57 19.63
C CYS A 15 -20.34 -8.29 20.13
N LYS A 16 -19.72 -7.60 21.09
CA LYS A 16 -20.23 -6.34 21.64
C LYS A 16 -20.22 -5.21 20.61
N LEU A 17 -19.13 -5.06 19.85
CA LEU A 17 -19.02 -4.05 18.78
C LEU A 17 -20.02 -4.30 17.65
N ALA A 18 -20.21 -5.56 17.25
CA ALA A 18 -21.10 -5.94 16.17
C ALA A 18 -22.58 -6.05 16.57
N GLY A 19 -22.92 -5.90 17.86
CA GLY A 19 -24.29 -5.99 18.36
C GLY A 19 -24.92 -7.38 18.20
N VAL A 20 -24.11 -8.45 18.18
CA VAL A 20 -24.57 -9.83 17.96
C VAL A 20 -24.28 -10.73 19.16
N SER A 21 -25.13 -11.73 19.38
CA SER A 21 -24.83 -12.76 20.38
C SER A 21 -23.63 -13.60 19.95
N ARG A 22 -22.89 -14.17 20.92
CA ARG A 22 -21.75 -15.06 20.64
C ARG A 22 -22.13 -16.25 19.76
N ALA A 23 -23.33 -16.80 19.94
CA ALA A 23 -23.85 -17.88 19.11
C ALA A 23 -24.13 -17.42 17.67
N SER A 24 -24.71 -16.22 17.48
CA SER A 24 -24.87 -15.64 16.13
C SER A 24 -23.55 -15.27 15.49
N TYR A 25 -22.58 -14.81 16.28
CA TYR A 25 -21.23 -14.54 15.82
C TYR A 25 -20.62 -15.80 15.22
N TYR A 26 -20.55 -16.92 15.95
CA TYR A 26 -19.97 -18.15 15.40
C TYR A 26 -20.76 -18.69 14.21
N ARG A 27 -22.10 -18.77 14.28
CA ARG A 27 -22.91 -19.25 13.15
C ARG A 27 -22.70 -18.43 11.87
N ARG A 28 -22.58 -17.11 12.00
CA ARG A 28 -22.41 -16.20 10.85
C ARG A 28 -20.95 -16.15 10.38
N PHE A 29 -20.00 -16.27 11.30
CA PHE A 29 -18.58 -16.26 11.03
C PHE A 29 -18.16 -17.57 10.37
N GLU A 30 -18.52 -18.73 10.93
CA GLU A 30 -18.22 -20.07 10.40
C GLU A 30 -18.73 -20.25 8.97
N ALA A 31 -19.95 -19.77 8.67
CA ALA A 31 -20.50 -19.77 7.31
C ALA A 31 -19.78 -18.84 6.32
N ARG A 32 -18.89 -17.96 6.80
CA ARG A 32 -18.11 -16.97 6.03
C ARG A 32 -16.61 -17.07 6.27
N VAL A 33 -16.13 -18.08 7.00
CA VAL A 33 -14.69 -18.29 7.21
C VAL A 33 -14.11 -18.51 5.83
N PRO A 34 -13.24 -17.60 5.34
CA PRO A 34 -12.59 -17.81 4.08
C PRO A 34 -11.72 -19.06 4.19
N ARG A 35 -11.56 -19.80 3.09
CA ARG A 35 -10.58 -20.89 3.08
C ARG A 35 -9.20 -20.28 3.32
N GLU A 36 -8.25 -21.04 3.84
CA GLU A 36 -6.89 -20.54 4.10
C GLU A 36 -6.27 -19.87 2.87
N ALA A 37 -6.49 -20.44 1.68
CA ALA A 37 -6.04 -19.86 0.41
C ALA A 37 -6.67 -18.48 0.10
N ASP A 38 -7.93 -18.24 0.49
CA ASP A 38 -8.60 -16.96 0.28
C ASP A 38 -8.03 -15.88 1.22
N VAL A 39 -7.66 -16.28 2.45
CA VAL A 39 -6.98 -15.42 3.42
C VAL A 39 -5.57 -15.04 2.94
N GLU A 40 -4.82 -15.99 2.39
CA GLU A 40 -3.48 -15.75 1.87
C GLU A 40 -3.50 -14.78 0.68
N LEU A 41 -4.39 -14.99 -0.28
CA LEU A 41 -4.55 -14.10 -1.44
C LEU A 41 -4.95 -12.69 -0.99
N THR A 42 -5.92 -12.58 -0.07
CA THR A 42 -6.35 -11.29 0.47
C THR A 42 -5.21 -10.56 1.16
N SER A 43 -4.42 -11.29 1.96
CA SER A 43 -3.24 -10.76 2.64
C SER A 43 -2.19 -10.26 1.66
N HIS A 44 -1.95 -10.99 0.57
CA HIS A 44 -1.02 -10.59 -0.48
C HIS A 44 -1.45 -9.31 -1.19
N ILE A 45 -2.74 -9.22 -1.56
CA ILE A 45 -3.32 -8.03 -2.19
C ILE A 45 -3.22 -6.82 -1.24
N GLN A 46 -3.51 -7.00 0.04
CA GLN A 46 -3.39 -5.93 1.03
C GLN A 46 -1.96 -5.41 1.16
N LEU A 47 -0.97 -6.31 1.21
CA LEU A 47 0.45 -5.91 1.25
C LEU A 47 0.86 -5.17 -0.03
N LEU A 48 0.38 -5.59 -1.20
CA LEU A 48 0.62 -4.88 -2.46
C LEU A 48 0.03 -3.47 -2.42
N SER A 49 -1.22 -3.32 -1.95
CA SER A 49 -1.88 -2.01 -1.81
C SER A 49 -1.13 -1.09 -0.86
N LEU A 50 -0.65 -1.61 0.28
CA LEU A 50 0.16 -0.83 1.23
C LEU A 50 1.49 -0.38 0.60
N ARG A 51 2.15 -1.27 -0.15
CA ARG A 51 3.38 -0.92 -0.89
C ARG A 51 3.11 0.15 -1.94
N HIS A 52 1.98 0.06 -2.65
CA HIS A 52 1.58 1.06 -3.63
C HIS A 52 1.32 2.41 -2.97
N ALA A 53 0.53 2.46 -1.89
CA ALA A 53 0.28 3.68 -1.14
C ALA A 53 1.59 4.33 -0.64
N CYS A 54 2.52 3.50 -0.15
CA CYS A 54 3.84 3.96 0.29
C CYS A 54 4.68 4.55 -0.86
N ALA A 55 4.63 3.96 -2.06
CA ALA A 55 5.28 4.52 -3.24
C ALA A 55 4.66 5.86 -3.64
N SER A 56 3.32 5.92 -3.73
CA SER A 56 2.58 7.13 -4.08
C SER A 56 2.92 8.31 -3.17
N LEU A 57 2.89 8.11 -1.84
CA LEU A 57 3.23 9.15 -0.88
C LEU A 57 4.67 9.66 -1.01
N ARG A 58 5.61 8.77 -1.34
CA ARG A 58 7.01 9.17 -1.56
C ARG A 58 7.18 10.00 -2.82
N ILE A 59 6.49 9.62 -3.90
CA ILE A 59 6.51 10.37 -5.17
C ILE A 59 5.93 11.76 -4.95
N GLU A 60 4.78 11.85 -4.29
CA GLU A 60 4.15 13.13 -3.91
C GLU A 60 5.08 13.99 -3.02
N SER A 61 5.85 13.35 -2.14
CA SER A 61 6.86 14.02 -1.31
C SER A 61 8.14 14.43 -2.08
N GLY A 62 8.18 14.29 -3.40
CA GLY A 62 9.30 14.71 -4.25
C GLY A 62 10.50 13.75 -4.27
N TYR A 63 10.34 12.50 -3.83
CA TYR A 63 11.42 11.51 -3.89
C TYR A 63 11.69 11.11 -5.33
N ASN A 64 12.97 11.09 -5.72
CA ASN A 64 13.32 10.63 -7.05
C ASN A 64 13.21 9.09 -7.17
N PRO A 65 13.05 8.55 -8.39
CA PRO A 65 12.89 7.11 -8.63
C PRO A 65 14.00 6.24 -8.03
N LYS A 66 15.24 6.74 -7.95
CA LYS A 66 16.37 5.99 -7.42
C LYS A 66 16.32 5.87 -5.88
N GLN A 67 15.86 6.91 -5.20
CA GLN A 67 15.59 6.86 -3.76
C GLN A 67 14.49 5.84 -3.46
N ILE A 68 13.40 5.86 -4.23
CA ILE A 68 12.30 4.91 -4.08
C ILE A 68 12.78 3.48 -4.32
N GLN A 69 13.57 3.24 -5.38
CA GLN A 69 14.17 1.93 -5.65
C GLN A 69 14.95 1.39 -4.43
N ARG A 70 15.82 2.22 -3.84
CA ARG A 70 16.64 1.84 -2.67
C ARG A 70 15.77 1.58 -1.44
N LEU A 71 14.82 2.47 -1.14
CA LEU A 71 13.97 2.38 0.04
C LEU A 71 12.99 1.20 -0.03
N MET A 72 12.56 0.81 -1.23
CA MET A 72 11.66 -0.32 -1.45
C MET A 72 12.39 -1.64 -1.69
N GLY A 73 13.73 -1.61 -1.82
CA GLY A 73 14.56 -2.80 -2.01
C GLY A 73 14.42 -3.42 -3.41
N HIS A 74 14.11 -2.63 -4.43
CA HIS A 74 13.99 -3.13 -5.79
C HIS A 74 15.35 -3.42 -6.42
N SER A 75 15.46 -4.59 -7.06
CA SER A 75 16.71 -5.08 -7.68
C SER A 75 17.21 -4.17 -8.80
N SER A 76 16.31 -3.49 -9.52
CA SER A 76 16.64 -2.56 -10.58
C SER A 76 15.65 -1.41 -10.63
N ILE A 77 16.05 -0.33 -11.31
CA ILE A 77 15.17 0.82 -11.54
C ILE A 77 14.01 0.48 -12.48
N LYS A 78 14.22 -0.51 -13.37
CA LYS A 78 13.18 -1.02 -14.28
C LYS A 78 11.98 -1.53 -13.50
N VAL A 79 12.19 -2.28 -12.41
CA VAL A 79 11.11 -2.77 -11.54
C VAL A 79 10.29 -1.60 -10.99
N THR A 80 10.93 -0.53 -10.53
CA THR A 80 10.23 0.67 -10.03
C THR A 80 9.38 1.32 -11.12
N PHE A 81 9.91 1.49 -12.32
CA PHE A 81 9.17 2.13 -13.42
C PHE A 81 8.08 1.24 -14.03
N ASP A 82 8.29 -0.07 -14.13
CA ASP A 82 7.27 -1.01 -14.59
C ASP A 82 6.04 -0.97 -13.68
N ILE A 83 6.23 -0.80 -12.36
CA ILE A 83 5.14 -0.81 -11.38
C ILE A 83 4.55 0.60 -11.17
N TYR A 84 5.40 1.60 -10.97
CA TYR A 84 5.00 2.95 -10.52
C TYR A 84 5.22 4.05 -11.55
N GLY A 85 5.69 3.72 -12.77
CA GLY A 85 6.00 4.71 -13.81
C GLY A 85 4.85 5.67 -14.11
N HIS A 86 3.63 5.16 -14.09
CA HIS A 86 2.40 5.94 -14.28
C HIS A 86 2.18 7.03 -13.22
N LEU A 87 2.75 6.88 -12.01
CA LEU A 87 2.67 7.89 -10.94
C LEU A 87 3.62 9.06 -11.14
N PHE A 88 4.62 8.92 -12.01
CA PHE A 88 5.57 9.99 -12.35
C PHE A 88 5.14 10.82 -13.55
N ALA A 89 4.04 10.44 -14.22
CA ALA A 89 3.58 11.14 -15.41
C ALA A 89 2.94 12.48 -15.03
N ASP A 90 3.58 13.59 -15.41
CA ASP A 90 3.06 14.95 -15.29
C ASP A 90 3.36 15.70 -16.59
N ALA A 91 2.50 15.56 -17.59
CA ALA A 91 2.72 16.14 -18.92
C ALA A 91 2.87 17.67 -18.89
N GLU A 92 2.14 18.34 -17.99
CA GLU A 92 2.23 19.79 -17.82
C GLU A 92 3.52 20.19 -17.11
N GLY A 93 3.95 19.41 -16.11
CA GLY A 93 5.25 19.54 -15.46
C GLY A 93 6.41 19.35 -16.43
N ASP A 94 6.35 18.31 -17.27
CA ASP A 94 7.36 17.99 -18.27
C ASP A 94 7.49 19.12 -19.30
N GLN A 95 6.36 19.67 -19.75
CA GLN A 95 6.35 20.82 -20.67
C GLN A 95 6.97 22.07 -20.04
N ARG A 96 6.58 22.41 -18.80
CA ARG A 96 7.19 23.53 -18.06
C ARG A 96 8.68 23.34 -17.85
N ALA A 97 9.10 22.11 -17.54
CA ALA A 97 10.51 21.79 -17.39
C ALA A 97 11.26 22.02 -18.71
N ALA A 98 10.72 21.55 -19.84
CA ALA A 98 11.28 21.75 -21.17
C ALA A 98 11.41 23.25 -21.53
N GLU A 99 10.36 24.03 -21.30
CA GLU A 99 10.37 25.49 -21.52
C GLU A 99 11.41 26.20 -20.65
N SER A 100 11.53 25.81 -19.37
CA SER A 100 12.52 26.38 -18.46
C SER A 100 13.96 26.11 -18.92
N VAL A 101 14.22 24.92 -19.45
CA VAL A 101 15.51 24.54 -20.02
C VAL A 101 15.77 25.31 -21.30
N GLN A 102 14.76 25.42 -22.18
CA GLN A 102 14.87 26.16 -23.44
C GLN A 102 15.21 27.64 -23.19
N ALA A 103 14.48 28.32 -22.31
CA ALA A 103 14.76 29.72 -21.94
C ALA A 103 16.18 29.86 -21.37
N ARG A 104 16.62 28.94 -20.51
CA ARG A 104 17.96 28.99 -19.94
C ARG A 104 19.08 28.77 -20.96
N LEU A 105 18.81 28.02 -22.03
CA LEU A 105 19.78 27.73 -23.09
C LEU A 105 19.77 28.78 -24.22
N LEU A 106 18.61 29.37 -24.52
CA LEU A 106 18.41 30.21 -25.72
C LEU A 106 18.10 31.69 -25.42
N GLY A 107 17.77 32.06 -24.18
CA GLY A 107 17.46 33.44 -23.76
C GLY A 107 15.97 33.70 -23.64
#